data_AF-A0A353C2S0-F1
#
_entry.id   AF-A0A353C2S0-F1
#
_cell.length_a   1.000
_cell.length_b   1.000
_cell.length_c   1.000
_cell.angle_alpha   90.00
_cell.angle_beta   90.00
_cell.angle_gamma   90.00
#
_symmetry.space_group_name_H-M   'P 1'
#
loop_
_entity.id
_entity.type
_entity.pdbx_description
1 polymer ?
#
loop_
_entity_poly.entity_id
_entity_poly.type
_entity_poly.pdbx_seq_one_letter_code
_entity_poly.pdbx_strand_id
1 'polypeptide(L)'
;IDNRPDYDYADGITFQLFELEDQCEISTTLYNCAGEPELKATVTRCNKSICVKVQDSVKPWSILWRGGMAIKTIVSGSDDSNSEGIRISPEPESQLIKFELV
;
A
#
# COMPACT_ATOMS: atom_id res chain seq x y z
N ILE A 1 -14.79 18.44 -6.47
CA ILE A 1 -13.83 19.01 -7.45
C ILE A 1 -12.47 18.90 -6.78
N ASP A 2 -11.66 18.01 -7.32
CA ASP A 2 -10.33 17.66 -6.83
C ASP A 2 -9.29 18.38 -7.72
N ASN A 3 -9.38 19.72 -7.76
CA ASN A 3 -8.67 20.55 -8.74
C ASN A 3 -7.72 21.57 -8.08
N ARG A 4 -7.25 21.27 -6.87
CA ARG A 4 -6.31 22.11 -6.14
C ARG A 4 -5.08 21.28 -5.82
N PRO A 5 -3.88 21.65 -6.30
CA PRO A 5 -2.67 20.90 -6.02
C PRO A 5 -2.18 21.08 -4.57
N ASP A 6 -2.74 22.00 -3.80
CA ASP A 6 -2.40 22.31 -2.41
C ASP A 6 -3.17 21.44 -1.38
N TYR A 7 -3.33 20.15 -1.66
CA TYR A 7 -3.93 19.19 -0.71
C TYR A 7 -2.88 18.43 0.09
N ASP A 8 -3.33 17.77 1.15
CA ASP A 8 -2.49 16.91 1.96
C ASP A 8 -2.21 15.60 1.20
N TYR A 9 -1.03 15.51 0.59
CA TYR A 9 -0.67 14.38 -0.26
C TYR A 9 -0.62 13.04 0.47
N ALA A 10 -0.52 13.02 1.80
CA ALA A 10 -0.43 11.80 2.59
C ALA A 10 -1.77 11.36 3.20
N ASP A 11 -2.83 12.15 3.07
CA ASP A 11 -4.14 11.83 3.65
C ASP A 11 -4.97 10.91 2.75
N GLY A 12 -5.37 9.75 3.29
CA GLY A 12 -6.26 8.81 2.60
C GLY A 12 -5.65 8.12 1.37
N ILE A 13 -4.32 8.05 1.28
CA ILE A 13 -3.63 7.58 0.08
C ILE A 13 -3.86 6.10 -0.21
N THR A 14 -3.70 5.75 -1.49
CA THR A 14 -3.67 4.36 -1.94
C THR A 14 -2.42 4.11 -2.77
N PHE A 15 -1.52 3.26 -2.29
CA PHE A 15 -0.39 2.79 -3.09
C PHE A 15 -0.85 1.73 -4.07
N GLN A 16 -0.56 1.91 -5.35
CA GLN A 16 -0.88 0.89 -6.35
C GLN A 16 0.34 -0.03 -6.53
N LEU A 17 0.14 -1.33 -6.29
CA LEU A 17 1.19 -2.34 -6.42
C LEU A 17 1.03 -3.08 -7.74
N PHE A 18 2.00 -2.90 -8.63
CA PHE A 18 2.08 -3.52 -9.94
C PHE A 18 3.17 -4.59 -9.96
N GLU A 19 2.89 -5.70 -10.64
CA GLU A 19 3.85 -6.74 -11.06
C GLU A 19 5.10 -6.88 -10.16
N LEU A 20 4.92 -7.50 -8.99
CA LEU A 20 6.01 -7.73 -8.04
C LEU A 20 6.61 -9.13 -8.26
N GLU A 21 7.86 -9.20 -8.71
CA GLU A 21 8.59 -10.46 -8.86
C GLU A 21 8.82 -11.15 -7.50
N ASP A 22 8.97 -12.48 -7.52
CA ASP A 22 9.37 -13.22 -6.32
C ASP A 22 10.78 -12.83 -5.87
N GLN A 23 11.03 -12.86 -4.56
CA GLN A 23 12.28 -12.48 -3.90
C GLN A 23 12.69 -11.01 -4.15
N CYS A 24 11.71 -10.16 -4.44
CA CYS A 24 11.94 -8.74 -4.69
C CYS A 24 11.53 -7.88 -3.49
N GLU A 25 12.30 -6.82 -3.26
CA GLU A 25 11.93 -5.70 -2.41
C GLU A 25 11.91 -4.42 -3.24
N ILE A 26 10.81 -3.67 -3.14
CA ILE A 26 10.64 -2.36 -3.76
C ILE A 26 10.23 -1.34 -2.72
N SER A 27 10.54 -0.06 -2.97
CA SER A 27 10.09 1.01 -2.08
C SER A 27 9.80 2.31 -2.83
N THR A 28 8.95 3.13 -2.23
CA THR A 28 8.65 4.49 -2.68
C THR A 28 8.56 5.44 -1.49
N THR A 29 8.89 6.70 -1.71
CA THR A 29 8.83 7.76 -0.70
C THR A 29 7.80 8.78 -1.14
N LEU A 30 6.88 9.12 -0.24
CA LEU A 30 5.94 10.21 -0.45
C LEU A 30 6.53 11.49 0.14
N TYR A 31 6.51 12.55 -0.64
CA TYR A 31 7.00 13.87 -0.25
C TYR A 31 5.83 14.83 -0.07
N ASN A 32 5.91 15.70 0.93
CA ASN A 32 4.92 16.75 1.16
C ASN A 32 5.09 17.91 0.16
N CYS A 33 4.22 18.92 0.24
CA CYS A 33 4.28 20.11 -0.62
C CYS A 33 5.57 20.94 -0.44
N ALA A 34 6.31 20.77 0.65
CA ALA A 34 7.61 21.40 0.88
C ALA A 34 8.80 20.61 0.29
N GLY A 35 8.54 19.43 -0.29
CA GLY A 35 9.57 18.53 -0.81
C GLY A 35 10.27 17.71 0.26
N GLU A 36 9.72 17.63 1.47
CA GLU A 36 10.26 16.84 2.58
C GLU A 36 9.62 15.44 2.58
N PRO A 37 10.39 14.38 2.87
CA PRO A 37 9.84 13.03 2.96
C PRO A 37 8.85 12.95 4.13
N GLU A 38 7.63 12.55 3.83
CA GLU A 38 6.55 12.42 4.83
C GLU A 38 6.35 10.97 5.26
N LEU A 39 6.47 10.02 4.33
CA LEU A 39 6.44 8.59 4.64
C LEU A 39 7.18 7.75 3.59
N LYS A 40 7.52 6.52 3.95
CA LYS A 40 8.14 5.54 3.05
C LYS A 40 7.38 4.23 3.07
N ALA A 41 6.92 3.78 1.91
CA ALA A 41 6.34 2.46 1.72
C ALA A 41 7.39 1.50 1.16
N THR A 42 7.54 0.34 1.79
CA THR A 42 8.37 -0.77 1.34
C THR A 42 7.51 -2.01 1.18
N VAL A 43 7.68 -2.71 0.07
CA VAL A 43 6.99 -3.97 -0.20
C VAL A 43 8.02 -5.06 -0.46
N THR A 44 7.87 -6.19 0.21
CA THR A 44 8.70 -7.38 0.00
C THR A 44 7.79 -8.55 -0.39
N ARG A 45 8.16 -9.28 -1.45
CA ARG A 45 7.54 -10.56 -1.80
C ARG A 45 8.50 -11.71 -1.55
N CYS A 46 8.04 -12.67 -0.76
CA CYS A 46 8.71 -13.94 -0.56
C CYS A 46 7.73 -15.07 -0.89
N ASN A 47 7.94 -15.71 -2.04
CA ASN A 47 7.09 -16.72 -2.64
C ASN A 47 5.65 -16.20 -2.83
N LYS A 48 4.72 -16.67 -2.01
CA LYS A 48 3.31 -16.25 -2.00
C LYS A 48 3.00 -15.20 -0.95
N SER A 49 3.92 -14.90 -0.04
CA SER A 49 3.71 -13.93 1.02
C SER A 49 4.16 -12.54 0.56
N ILE A 50 3.27 -11.56 0.69
CA ILE A 50 3.57 -10.15 0.48
C ILE A 50 3.50 -9.43 1.82
N CYS A 51 4.52 -8.63 2.10
CA CYS A 51 4.61 -7.77 3.27
C CYS A 51 4.74 -6.33 2.82
N VAL A 52 3.81 -5.47 3.24
CA VAL A 52 3.87 -4.03 3.01
C VAL A 52 4.10 -3.32 4.33
N LYS A 53 5.12 -2.49 4.38
CA LYS A 53 5.45 -1.64 5.53
C LYS A 53 5.41 -0.18 5.12
N VAL A 54 4.62 0.65 5.81
CA VAL A 54 4.60 2.10 5.61
C VAL A 54 5.12 2.78 6.86
N GLN A 55 6.36 3.26 6.79
CA GLN A 55 7.04 3.96 7.88
C GLN A 55 6.53 5.40 7.97
N ASP A 56 6.47 5.92 9.19
CA ASP A 56 6.09 7.30 9.50
C ASP A 56 4.66 7.69 9.09
N SER A 57 3.83 6.68 8.74
CA SER A 57 2.41 6.91 8.45
C SER A 57 1.66 7.28 9.72
N VAL A 58 1.16 8.52 9.76
CA VAL A 58 0.26 9.04 10.80
C VAL A 58 -1.18 9.24 10.30
N LYS A 59 -1.42 9.02 9.01
CA LYS A 59 -2.70 9.18 8.32
C LYS A 59 -3.19 7.86 7.73
N PRO A 60 -4.49 7.76 7.39
CA PRO A 60 -5.04 6.58 6.73
C PRO A 60 -4.35 6.32 5.39
N TRP A 61 -3.99 5.06 5.15
CA TRP A 61 -3.39 4.60 3.89
C TRP A 61 -3.97 3.25 3.51
N SER A 62 -3.78 2.85 2.27
CA SER A 62 -4.15 1.51 1.78
C SER A 62 -3.26 1.10 0.62
N ILE A 63 -3.33 -0.17 0.23
CA ILE A 63 -2.73 -0.66 -1.01
C ILE A 63 -3.82 -1.14 -1.97
N LEU A 64 -3.58 -0.99 -3.26
CA LEU A 64 -4.36 -1.62 -4.31
C LEU A 64 -3.47 -2.67 -5.00
N TRP A 65 -3.78 -3.94 -4.77
CA TRP A 65 -3.10 -5.05 -5.41
C TRP A 65 -3.62 -5.24 -6.83
N ARG A 66 -2.73 -5.04 -7.82
CA ARG A 66 -3.03 -5.22 -9.25
C ARG A 66 -2.33 -6.42 -9.87
N GLY A 67 -1.62 -7.24 -9.09
CA GLY A 67 -0.70 -8.26 -9.58
C GLY A 67 -1.34 -9.55 -10.12
N GLY A 68 -2.57 -9.50 -10.64
CA GLY A 68 -3.23 -10.58 -11.40
C GLY A 68 -3.59 -11.87 -10.64
N MET A 69 -2.91 -12.16 -9.53
CA MET A 69 -3.17 -13.31 -8.67
C MET A 69 -4.22 -12.97 -7.61
N ALA A 70 -5.11 -13.93 -7.32
CA ALA A 70 -6.04 -13.81 -6.20
C ALA A 70 -5.31 -13.85 -4.85
N ILE A 71 -5.89 -13.19 -3.86
CA ILE A 71 -5.44 -13.24 -2.46
C ILE A 71 -6.13 -14.41 -1.77
N LYS A 72 -5.33 -15.27 -1.14
CA LYS A 72 -5.79 -16.41 -0.37
C LYS A 72 -6.19 -16.02 1.04
N THR A 73 -5.35 -15.20 1.70
CA THR A 73 -5.52 -14.83 3.11
C THR A 73 -4.97 -13.44 3.34
N ILE A 74 -5.65 -12.65 4.17
CA ILE A 74 -5.13 -11.40 4.73
C ILE A 74 -4.82 -11.66 6.20
N VAL A 75 -3.57 -11.40 6.59
CA VAL A 75 -3.07 -11.63 7.94
C VAL A 75 -3.28 -10.38 8.80
N SER A 76 -3.12 -9.19 8.21
CA SER A 76 -3.36 -7.91 8.89
C SER A 76 -3.99 -6.89 7.94
N GLY A 77 -5.23 -6.50 8.23
CA GLY A 77 -6.03 -5.58 7.41
C GLY A 77 -7.35 -6.17 6.91
N SER A 78 -8.05 -5.40 6.09
CA SER A 78 -9.31 -5.79 5.43
C SER A 78 -9.23 -5.55 3.93
N ASP A 79 -9.85 -6.42 3.12
CA ASP A 79 -9.99 -6.23 1.69
C ASP A 79 -11.33 -5.66 1.25
N ASP A 80 -11.27 -4.93 0.14
CA ASP A 80 -12.40 -4.55 -0.69
C ASP A 80 -12.03 -4.77 -2.16
N SER A 81 -12.68 -5.74 -2.80
CA SER A 81 -12.43 -6.08 -4.20
C SER A 81 -13.26 -5.18 -5.13
N ASN A 82 -12.61 -4.60 -6.13
CA ASN A 82 -13.27 -3.75 -7.13
C ASN A 82 -12.75 -4.05 -8.55
N SER A 83 -13.20 -3.28 -9.55
CA SER A 83 -12.82 -3.47 -10.95
C SER A 83 -11.33 -3.21 -11.25
N GLU A 84 -10.60 -2.53 -10.36
CA GLU A 84 -9.19 -2.15 -10.56
C GLU A 84 -8.20 -3.09 -9.86
N GLY A 85 -8.67 -3.89 -8.90
CA GLY A 85 -7.87 -4.82 -8.11
C GLY A 85 -8.50 -5.14 -6.76
N ILE A 86 -7.66 -5.58 -5.81
CA ILE A 86 -8.07 -5.81 -4.43
C ILE A 86 -7.44 -4.72 -3.56
N ARG A 87 -8.28 -3.84 -3.00
CA ARG A 87 -7.81 -2.82 -2.05
C ARG A 87 -7.65 -3.46 -0.69
N ILE A 88 -6.51 -3.31 -0.05
CA ILE A 88 -6.26 -3.79 1.31
C ILE A 88 -5.97 -2.60 2.19
N SER A 89 -6.75 -2.46 3.27
CA SER A 89 -6.59 -1.39 4.26
C SER A 89 -6.00 -1.97 5.54
N PRO A 90 -5.02 -1.29 6.16
CA PRO A 90 -4.47 -1.71 7.44
C PRO A 90 -5.51 -1.51 8.56
N GLU A 91 -5.28 -2.16 9.70
CA GLU A 91 -5.95 -1.76 10.93
C GLU A 91 -5.57 -0.30 11.30
N PRO A 92 -6.41 0.43 12.05
CA PRO A 92 -6.08 1.77 12.52
C PRO A 92 -4.70 1.82 13.17
N GLU A 93 -3.91 2.85 12.82
CA GLU A 93 -2.54 3.06 13.31
C GLU A 93 -1.50 1.99 12.92
N SER A 94 -1.89 0.94 12.20
CA SER A 94 -0.96 -0.07 11.72
C SER A 94 -0.12 0.46 10.55
N GLN A 95 1.17 0.15 10.63
CA GLN A 95 2.18 0.41 9.60
C GLN A 95 2.47 -0.83 8.75
N LEU A 96 1.70 -1.91 8.93
CA LEU A 96 2.00 -3.22 8.38
C LEU A 96 0.76 -3.92 7.81
N ILE A 97 0.85 -4.32 6.55
CA ILE A 97 -0.10 -5.25 5.91
C ILE A 97 0.67 -6.51 5.51
N LYS A 98 0.08 -7.67 5.78
CA LYS A 98 0.56 -8.96 5.30
C LYS A 98 -0.58 -9.74 4.66
N PHE A 99 -0.32 -10.30 3.49
CA PHE A 99 -1.28 -11.15 2.79
C PHE A 99 -0.58 -12.24 1.98
N GLU A 100 -1.31 -13.29 1.67
CA GLU A 100 -0.84 -14.44 0.91
C GLU A 100 -1.59 -14.56 -0.41
N LEU A 101 -0.85 -14.85 -1.48
CA LEU A 101 -1.39 -15.15 -2.81
C LEU A 101 -1.80 -16.63 -2.92
N VAL A 102 -2.69 -16.94 -3.87
CA VAL A 102 -3.11 -18.32 -4.19
C VAL A 102 -1.97 -19.15 -4.76
#